data_AF-A0A921KYS9-F1
#
_entry.id   AF-A0A921KYS9-F1
#
_cell.length_a   1.000
_cell.length_b   1.000
_cell.length_c   1.000
_cell.angle_alpha   90.00
_cell.angle_beta   90.00
_cell.angle_gamma   90.00
#
_symmetry.space_group_name_H-M   'P 1'
#
loop_
_entity.id
_entity.type
_entity.pdbx_description
1 polymer ?
#
loop_
_entity_poly.entity_id
_entity_poly.type
_entity_poly.pdbx_seq_one_letter_code
_entity_poly.pdbx_strand_id
1 'polypeptide(L)'
;MKNLIILGILAFAACLGSSCQDVTIGFLQTEDAGYNPDTMVVKKELDTTPPQLEEVDNPLYYELLAENPEYYTPELLISWGILPTQIIEVGAGEDYQRAQWGTPWVSNPIEGVDGTTQIYVSIKDIKTTTGNAEKMWEYLKVYGDGTFEVPLEHDIPIGRYLISLNFKNEGYSKDVNDCFTIIVK
;
A
#
# COMPACT_ATOMS: atom_id res chain seq x y z
N MET A 1 -2.91 66.13 35.59
CA MET A 1 -2.53 64.78 36.07
C MET A 1 -3.56 63.71 35.66
N LYS A 2 -4.87 63.91 35.90
CA LYS A 2 -5.93 62.96 35.55
C LYS A 2 -6.01 62.58 34.05
N ASN A 3 -5.80 63.54 33.13
CA ASN A 3 -5.85 63.29 31.68
C ASN A 3 -4.61 62.54 31.13
N LEU A 4 -3.45 62.68 31.80
CA LEU A 4 -2.22 61.94 31.47
C LEU A 4 -2.32 60.46 31.91
N ILE A 5 -2.98 60.21 33.05
CA ILE A 5 -3.27 58.86 33.53
C ILE A 5 -4.27 58.16 32.60
N ILE A 6 -5.31 58.87 32.12
CA ILE A 6 -6.29 58.32 31.17
C ILE A 6 -5.64 57.98 29.83
N LEU A 7 -4.72 58.82 29.31
CA LEU A 7 -3.98 58.53 28.07
C LEU A 7 -3.07 57.29 28.23
N GLY A 8 -2.42 57.15 29.40
CA GLY A 8 -1.59 55.99 29.70
C GLY A 8 -2.39 54.68 29.78
N ILE A 9 -3.59 54.72 30.36
CA ILE A 9 -4.49 53.56 30.45
C ILE A 9 -5.04 53.17 29.07
N LEU A 10 -5.40 54.14 28.22
CA LEU A 10 -5.85 53.89 26.84
C LEU A 10 -4.74 53.33 25.94
N ALA A 11 -3.51 53.81 26.08
CA ALA A 11 -2.36 53.28 25.35
C ALA A 11 -2.00 51.86 25.80
N PHE A 12 -2.07 51.56 27.11
CA PHE A 12 -1.81 50.23 27.64
C PHE A 12 -2.88 49.21 27.22
N ALA A 13 -4.16 49.62 27.16
CA ALA A 13 -5.24 48.77 26.66
C ALA A 13 -5.13 48.47 25.16
N ALA A 14 -4.62 49.41 24.35
CA ALA A 14 -4.38 49.19 22.93
C ALA A 14 -3.23 48.19 22.65
N CYS A 15 -2.24 48.09 23.54
CA CYS A 15 -1.14 47.14 23.43
C CYS A 15 -1.52 45.69 23.81
N LEU A 16 -2.65 45.48 24.52
CA LEU A 16 -3.13 44.14 24.89
C LEU A 16 -3.93 43.45 23.78
N GLY A 17 -4.28 44.15 22.71
CA GLY A 17 -5.01 43.62 21.55
C GLY A 17 -4.12 43.02 20.45
N SER A 18 -2.79 43.13 20.57
CA SER A 18 -1.83 42.61 19.60
C SER A 18 -1.33 41.21 19.96
N SER A 19 -2.23 40.34 20.44
CA SER A 19 -1.91 38.92 20.52
C SER A 19 -2.18 38.31 19.14
N CYS A 20 -1.17 38.25 18.28
CA CYS A 20 -1.18 37.33 17.16
C CYS A 20 -1.23 35.92 17.74
N GLN A 21 -2.42 35.36 17.90
CA GLN A 21 -2.56 33.92 18.11
C GLN A 21 -2.35 33.25 16.75
N ASP A 22 -1.10 33.10 16.37
CA ASP A 22 -0.73 32.21 15.26
C ASP A 22 -0.90 30.78 15.79
N VAL A 23 -2.11 30.24 15.63
CA VAL A 23 -2.42 28.88 16.05
C VAL A 23 -1.79 27.96 15.01
N THR A 24 -0.80 27.15 15.41
CA THR A 24 -0.19 26.16 14.52
C THR A 24 -1.27 25.17 14.08
N ILE A 25 -1.71 25.28 12.82
CA ILE A 25 -2.68 24.36 12.23
C ILE A 25 -1.93 23.07 11.91
N GLY A 26 -2.30 21.96 12.56
CA GLY A 26 -1.85 20.60 12.25
C GLY A 26 -0.33 20.34 12.32
N PHE A 27 0.09 19.18 11.81
CA PHE A 27 1.49 18.81 11.56
C PHE A 27 1.60 17.76 10.44
N LEU A 28 2.79 17.63 9.85
CA LEU A 28 3.14 16.56 8.92
C LEU A 28 4.63 16.21 9.06
N GLN A 29 4.90 14.95 9.33
CA GLN A 29 6.21 14.34 9.58
C GLN A 29 6.41 13.15 8.65
N THR A 30 7.60 13.06 8.06
CA THR A 30 7.97 12.04 7.07
C THR A 30 9.42 11.61 7.23
N GLU A 31 10.03 11.87 8.38
CA GLU A 31 11.44 11.61 8.66
C GLU A 31 11.75 10.10 8.66
N ASP A 32 10.80 9.31 9.16
CA ASP A 32 10.87 7.85 9.20
C ASP A 32 10.08 7.19 8.06
N ALA A 33 9.65 7.97 7.07
CA ALA A 33 8.81 7.47 5.99
C ALA A 33 9.57 6.52 5.06
N GLY A 34 9.02 5.32 4.84
CA GLY A 34 9.67 4.30 4.03
C GLY A 34 8.81 3.08 3.76
N TYR A 35 9.32 2.20 2.91
CA TYR A 35 8.67 0.96 2.53
C TYR A 35 9.50 -0.24 2.98
N ASN A 36 8.80 -1.34 3.30
CA ASN A 36 9.42 -2.63 3.58
C ASN A 36 8.58 -3.76 2.93
N PRO A 37 9.04 -4.37 1.81
CA PRO A 37 10.21 -3.99 1.02
C PRO A 37 10.00 -2.69 0.25
N ASP A 38 11.09 -2.01 -0.10
CA ASP A 38 11.11 -0.77 -0.89
C ASP A 38 11.10 -0.99 -2.42
N THR A 39 10.83 -2.22 -2.84
CA THR A 39 10.94 -2.64 -4.23
C THR A 39 9.81 -3.57 -4.60
N MET A 40 9.23 -3.39 -5.79
CA MET A 40 8.40 -4.41 -6.45
C MET A 40 8.89 -4.74 -7.85
N VAL A 41 8.57 -5.95 -8.29
CA VAL A 41 8.90 -6.46 -9.62
C VAL A 41 7.60 -6.56 -10.43
N VAL A 42 7.60 -5.95 -11.62
CA VAL A 42 6.54 -6.01 -12.62
C VAL A 42 7.06 -6.87 -13.76
N LYS A 43 6.53 -8.10 -13.90
CA LYS A 43 6.95 -9.02 -14.95
C LYS A 43 6.21 -8.73 -16.26
N LYS A 44 6.94 -8.73 -17.38
CA LYS A 44 6.37 -8.71 -18.73
C LYS A 44 6.09 -10.12 -19.26
N GLU A 45 6.98 -11.05 -18.95
CA GLU A 45 6.81 -12.47 -19.26
C GLU A 45 6.22 -13.18 -18.04
N LEU A 46 5.00 -13.68 -18.18
CA LEU A 46 4.23 -14.32 -17.10
C LEU A 46 4.29 -15.84 -17.24
N ASP A 47 4.51 -16.54 -16.13
CA ASP A 47 4.31 -17.99 -16.09
C ASP A 47 2.82 -18.30 -15.88
N THR A 48 2.13 -18.58 -16.98
CA THR A 48 0.69 -18.84 -17.02
C THR A 48 0.38 -20.32 -17.23
N THR A 49 1.29 -21.21 -16.85
CA THR A 49 1.07 -22.66 -16.93
C THR A 49 -0.22 -23.02 -16.16
N PRO A 50 -1.24 -23.62 -16.81
CA PRO A 50 -2.47 -23.99 -16.12
C PRO A 50 -2.24 -25.07 -15.06
N PRO A 51 -2.96 -25.03 -13.92
CA PRO A 51 -2.89 -26.09 -12.93
C PRO A 51 -3.36 -27.43 -13.52
N GLN A 52 -2.75 -28.50 -13.01
CA GLN A 52 -3.25 -29.85 -13.18
C GLN A 52 -4.06 -30.24 -11.95
N LEU A 53 -5.11 -31.03 -12.16
CA LEU A 53 -5.92 -31.56 -11.07
C LEU A 53 -5.38 -32.93 -10.68
N GLU A 54 -5.02 -33.07 -9.41
CA GLU A 54 -4.58 -34.35 -8.84
C GLU A 54 -5.52 -34.76 -7.71
N GLU A 55 -5.89 -36.04 -7.70
CA GLU A 55 -6.59 -36.66 -6.57
C GLU A 55 -5.55 -37.13 -5.55
N VAL A 56 -5.63 -36.59 -4.34
CA VAL A 56 -4.73 -36.92 -3.24
C VAL A 56 -5.53 -37.33 -2.01
N ASP A 57 -4.88 -38.04 -1.10
CA ASP A 57 -5.43 -38.28 0.24
C ASP A 57 -5.73 -36.96 0.93
N ASN A 58 -6.89 -36.88 1.58
CA ASN A 58 -7.27 -35.73 2.39
C ASN A 58 -6.74 -35.91 3.82
N PRO A 59 -5.70 -35.16 4.25
CA PRO A 59 -5.12 -35.35 5.57
C PRO A 59 -6.15 -35.12 6.68
N LEU A 60 -7.04 -34.13 6.50
CA LEU A 60 -8.08 -33.81 7.47
C LEU A 60 -9.03 -35.00 7.72
N TYR A 61 -9.34 -35.79 6.70
CA TYR A 61 -10.19 -36.97 6.85
C TYR A 61 -9.55 -37.98 7.80
N TYR A 62 -8.28 -38.33 7.56
CA TYR A 62 -7.57 -39.33 8.36
C TYR A 62 -7.20 -38.81 9.75
N GLU A 63 -6.88 -37.52 9.89
CA GLU A 63 -6.61 -36.88 11.18
C GLU A 63 -7.83 -36.93 12.10
N LEU A 64 -9.03 -36.58 11.61
CA LEU A 64 -10.26 -36.64 12.41
C LEU A 64 -10.65 -38.07 12.79
N LEU A 65 -10.53 -39.02 11.84
CA LEU A 65 -10.73 -40.44 12.15
C LEU A 65 -9.79 -40.94 13.27
N ALA A 66 -8.52 -40.50 13.25
CA ALA A 66 -7.53 -40.89 14.24
C ALA A 66 -7.74 -40.18 15.60
N GLU A 67 -8.27 -38.96 15.60
CA GLU A 67 -8.50 -38.15 16.80
C GLU A 67 -9.58 -38.77 17.71
N ASN A 68 -10.74 -39.12 17.14
CA ASN A 68 -11.82 -39.77 17.88
C ASN A 68 -12.70 -40.63 16.96
N PRO A 69 -12.34 -41.91 16.75
CA PRO A 69 -13.03 -42.78 15.80
C PRO A 69 -14.48 -43.15 16.20
N GLU A 70 -14.85 -42.95 17.47
CA GLU A 70 -16.23 -43.15 17.93
C GLU A 70 -17.14 -41.97 17.57
N TYR A 71 -16.57 -40.76 17.51
CA TYR A 71 -17.30 -39.54 17.18
C TYR A 71 -17.21 -39.21 15.68
N TYR A 72 -16.00 -39.18 15.12
CA TYR A 72 -15.75 -38.94 13.71
C TYR A 72 -15.89 -40.25 12.93
N THR A 73 -17.10 -40.63 12.58
CA THR A 73 -17.33 -41.79 11.70
C THR A 73 -17.18 -41.40 10.22
N PRO A 74 -16.83 -42.35 9.33
CA PRO A 74 -16.79 -42.10 7.88
C PRO A 74 -18.08 -41.45 7.34
N GLU A 75 -19.25 -41.90 7.79
CA GLU A 75 -20.54 -41.34 7.37
C GLU A 75 -20.71 -39.89 7.82
N LEU A 76 -20.28 -39.57 9.05
CA LEU A 76 -20.35 -38.21 9.57
C LEU A 76 -19.41 -37.28 8.81
N LEU A 77 -18.17 -37.69 8.57
CA LEU A 77 -17.19 -36.91 7.81
C LEU A 77 -17.67 -36.66 6.37
N ILE A 78 -18.18 -37.69 5.69
CA ILE A 78 -18.76 -37.55 4.35
C ILE A 78 -19.96 -36.60 4.37
N SER A 79 -20.81 -36.65 5.41
CA SER A 79 -21.94 -35.73 5.55
C SER A 79 -21.54 -34.26 5.70
N TRP A 80 -20.33 -34.02 6.21
CA TRP A 80 -19.73 -32.69 6.32
C TRP A 80 -18.93 -32.29 5.08
N GLY A 81 -18.87 -33.15 4.06
CA GLY A 81 -18.06 -32.93 2.85
C GLY A 81 -16.57 -33.22 3.03
N ILE A 82 -16.17 -33.83 4.14
CA ILE A 82 -14.80 -34.28 4.37
C ILE A 82 -14.69 -35.69 3.79
N LEU A 83 -14.20 -35.78 2.56
CA LEU A 83 -14.02 -37.03 1.83
C LEU A 83 -12.61 -37.63 2.07
N PRO A 84 -12.42 -38.95 1.89
CA PRO A 84 -11.11 -39.59 2.03
C PRO A 84 -10.04 -39.03 1.08
N THR A 85 -10.47 -38.62 -0.11
CA THR A 85 -9.64 -37.96 -1.11
C THR A 85 -10.16 -36.56 -1.41
N GLN A 86 -9.27 -35.70 -1.88
CA GLN A 86 -9.59 -34.36 -2.36
C GLN A 86 -8.88 -34.10 -3.69
N ILE A 87 -9.50 -33.30 -4.54
CA ILE A 87 -8.87 -32.81 -5.75
C ILE A 87 -8.11 -31.53 -5.39
N ILE A 88 -6.81 -31.49 -5.69
CA ILE A 88 -5.97 -30.30 -5.52
C ILE A 88 -5.47 -29.82 -6.88
N GLU A 89 -5.24 -28.50 -6.97
CA GLU A 89 -4.53 -27.89 -8.09
C GLU A 89 -3.02 -27.94 -7.83
N VAL A 90 -2.25 -28.53 -8.75
CA VAL A 90 -0.79 -28.59 -8.69
C VAL A 90 -0.16 -28.04 -9.97
N GLY A 91 1.09 -27.58 -9.87
CA GLY A 91 1.87 -27.17 -11.03
C GLY A 91 1.35 -25.92 -11.76
N ALA A 92 0.49 -25.12 -11.13
CA ALA A 92 0.14 -23.81 -11.65
C ALA A 92 1.38 -22.94 -11.75
N GLY A 93 1.52 -22.23 -12.87
CA GLY A 93 2.52 -21.17 -13.01
C GLY A 93 2.25 -20.06 -11.99
N GLU A 94 3.32 -19.41 -11.52
CA GLU A 94 3.25 -18.38 -10.47
C GLU A 94 2.26 -17.25 -10.81
N ASP A 95 2.12 -16.92 -12.09
CA ASP A 95 1.32 -15.80 -12.59
C ASP A 95 -0.02 -16.25 -13.22
N TYR A 96 -0.39 -17.54 -13.16
CA TYR A 96 -1.59 -18.09 -13.80
C TYR A 96 -2.88 -17.37 -13.37
N GLN A 97 -3.12 -17.28 -12.06
CA GLN A 97 -4.30 -16.61 -11.50
C GLN A 97 -4.29 -15.10 -11.81
N ARG A 98 -3.12 -14.47 -11.73
CA ARG A 98 -2.93 -13.05 -12.05
C ARG A 98 -3.34 -12.76 -13.49
N ALA A 99 -2.89 -13.58 -14.44
CA ALA A 99 -3.24 -13.46 -15.84
C ALA A 99 -4.73 -13.74 -16.10
N GLN A 100 -5.30 -14.74 -15.42
CA GLN A 100 -6.71 -15.09 -15.56
C GLN A 100 -7.65 -13.96 -15.14
N TRP A 101 -7.31 -13.21 -14.08
CA TRP A 101 -8.18 -12.19 -13.49
C TRP A 101 -7.73 -10.76 -13.74
N GLY A 102 -6.62 -10.55 -14.46
CA GLY A 102 -6.08 -9.21 -14.71
C GLY A 102 -5.56 -8.52 -13.45
N THR A 103 -5.06 -9.29 -12.48
CA THR A 103 -4.67 -8.75 -11.16
C THR A 103 -3.46 -7.81 -11.30
N PRO A 104 -3.54 -6.56 -10.82
CA PRO A 104 -2.45 -5.60 -10.95
C PRO A 104 -1.29 -5.90 -10.00
N TRP A 105 -0.11 -5.36 -10.31
CA TRP A 105 1.03 -5.36 -9.41
C TRP A 105 0.84 -4.26 -8.36
N VAL A 106 0.92 -4.64 -7.09
CA VAL A 106 0.70 -3.72 -5.95
C VAL A 106 1.87 -3.78 -4.98
N SER A 107 2.24 -2.63 -4.42
CA SER A 107 3.22 -2.56 -3.32
C SER A 107 2.56 -2.75 -1.96
N ASN A 108 3.37 -2.80 -0.91
CA ASN A 108 2.88 -2.51 0.43
C ASN A 108 2.58 -1.01 0.58
N PRO A 109 1.74 -0.61 1.55
CA PRO A 109 1.61 0.78 1.96
C PRO A 109 2.94 1.36 2.46
N ILE A 110 3.07 2.69 2.41
CA ILE A 110 4.21 3.37 3.05
C ILE A 110 3.98 3.44 4.56
N GLU A 111 5.02 3.25 5.35
CA GLU A 111 5.01 3.42 6.79
C GLU A 111 5.76 4.69 7.20
N GLY A 112 5.57 5.18 8.43
CA GLY A 112 6.33 6.32 8.97
C GLY A 112 5.90 7.71 8.48
N VAL A 113 4.67 7.85 7.98
CA VAL A 113 4.06 9.15 7.67
C VAL A 113 3.05 9.52 8.76
N ASP A 114 3.39 10.52 9.56
CA ASP A 114 2.55 10.99 10.66
C ASP A 114 2.06 12.41 10.38
N GLY A 115 0.77 12.66 10.59
CA GLY A 115 0.23 14.00 10.40
C GLY A 115 -1.24 14.13 10.74
N THR A 116 -1.70 15.38 10.77
CA THR A 116 -3.11 15.69 10.95
C THR A 116 -3.89 15.29 9.68
N THR A 117 -4.97 14.53 9.85
CA THR A 117 -5.85 14.10 8.76
C THR A 117 -6.64 15.29 8.18
N GLN A 118 -6.99 15.32 6.90
CA GLN A 118 -6.72 14.35 5.83
C GLN A 118 -5.33 14.58 5.21
N ILE A 119 -4.57 13.49 5.02
CA ILE A 119 -3.32 13.52 4.25
C ILE A 119 -3.61 13.06 2.82
N TYR A 120 -3.10 13.81 1.85
CA TYR A 120 -3.15 13.51 0.43
C TYR A 120 -1.78 13.05 -0.05
N VAL A 121 -1.77 12.02 -0.88
CA VAL A 121 -0.56 11.44 -1.47
C VAL A 121 -0.59 11.63 -2.98
N SER A 122 0.54 12.03 -3.56
CA SER A 122 0.69 12.15 -5.01
C SER A 122 2.10 11.75 -5.45
N ILE A 123 2.21 11.22 -6.67
CA ILE A 123 3.51 10.99 -7.30
C ILE A 123 4.16 12.35 -7.58
N LYS A 124 5.36 12.54 -7.03
CA LYS A 124 6.16 13.75 -7.19
C LYS A 124 7.08 13.66 -8.41
N ASP A 125 7.83 12.56 -8.51
CA ASP A 125 8.86 12.37 -9.53
C ASP A 125 9.06 10.89 -9.83
N ILE A 126 9.47 10.60 -11.07
CA ILE A 126 9.83 9.26 -11.53
C ILE A 126 11.16 9.36 -12.26
N LYS A 127 12.21 8.79 -11.67
CA LYS A 127 13.55 8.75 -12.28
C LYS A 127 13.82 7.38 -12.87
N THR A 128 14.48 7.35 -14.02
CA THR A 128 14.99 6.11 -14.62
C THR A 128 16.22 6.41 -15.48
N THR A 129 17.12 5.43 -15.58
CA THR A 129 18.28 5.47 -16.49
C THR A 129 18.18 4.46 -17.64
N THR A 130 17.27 3.49 -17.53
CA THR A 130 17.14 2.37 -18.46
C THR A 130 15.76 2.26 -19.12
N GLY A 131 14.76 2.98 -18.60
CA GLY A 131 13.38 2.91 -19.06
C GLY A 131 12.86 4.26 -19.61
N ASN A 132 11.54 4.43 -19.57
CA ASN A 132 10.85 5.66 -19.95
C ASN A 132 9.93 6.12 -18.82
N ALA A 133 10.28 7.22 -18.16
CA ALA A 133 9.53 7.77 -17.02
C ALA A 133 8.13 8.28 -17.42
N GLU A 134 7.98 8.90 -18.59
CA GLU A 134 6.69 9.38 -19.10
C GLU A 134 5.71 8.20 -19.25
N LYS A 135 6.21 7.06 -19.77
CA LYS A 135 5.41 5.84 -19.88
C LYS A 135 5.04 5.23 -18.53
N MET A 136 5.93 5.24 -17.55
CA MET A 136 5.55 4.81 -16.19
C MET A 136 4.45 5.73 -15.62
N TRP A 137 4.55 7.04 -15.85
CA TRP A 137 3.59 8.04 -15.36
C TRP A 137 2.17 7.83 -15.91
N GLU A 138 2.02 7.35 -17.15
CA GLU A 138 0.72 7.05 -17.75
C GLU A 138 -0.07 5.96 -16.99
N TYR A 139 0.63 5.01 -16.36
CA TYR A 139 0.03 3.80 -15.79
C TYR A 139 0.10 3.71 -14.26
N LEU A 140 1.14 4.28 -13.65
CA LEU A 140 1.38 4.19 -12.22
C LEU A 140 0.32 4.97 -11.44
N LYS A 141 -0.34 4.31 -10.50
CA LYS A 141 -1.23 4.94 -9.53
C LYS A 141 -0.62 4.89 -8.15
N VAL A 142 -1.01 5.85 -7.31
CA VAL A 142 -0.73 5.84 -5.87
C VAL A 142 -2.04 6.02 -5.11
N TYR A 143 -2.25 5.19 -4.10
CA TYR A 143 -3.39 5.27 -3.19
C TYR A 143 -3.08 6.17 -1.97
N GLY A 144 -4.11 6.49 -1.19
CA GLY A 144 -4.01 7.43 -0.06
C GLY A 144 -3.08 6.98 1.07
N ASP A 145 -2.72 5.70 1.12
CA ASP A 145 -1.75 5.10 2.05
C ASP A 145 -0.36 4.90 1.42
N GLY A 146 -0.13 5.50 0.25
CA GLY A 146 1.12 5.35 -0.49
C GLY A 146 1.26 4.03 -1.26
N THR A 147 0.26 3.16 -1.27
CA THR A 147 0.32 1.93 -2.07
C THR A 147 0.41 2.26 -3.57
N PHE A 148 1.41 1.72 -4.24
CA PHE A 148 1.55 1.81 -5.70
C PHE A 148 0.76 0.71 -6.40
N GLU A 149 0.20 1.04 -7.55
CA GLU A 149 -0.42 0.07 -8.47
C GLU A 149 0.11 0.26 -9.88
N VAL A 150 0.54 -0.85 -10.50
CA VAL A 150 0.76 -0.94 -11.94
C VAL A 150 -0.21 -1.99 -12.49
N PRO A 151 -1.08 -1.65 -13.47
CA PRO A 151 -2.01 -2.61 -14.06
C PRO A 151 -1.26 -3.77 -14.72
N LEU A 152 -1.91 -4.92 -14.87
CA LEU A 152 -1.29 -6.07 -15.54
C LEU A 152 -0.98 -5.76 -17.01
N GLU A 153 -1.94 -5.17 -17.71
CA GLU A 153 -1.81 -4.77 -19.11
C GLU A 153 -1.23 -3.36 -19.21
N HIS A 154 0.00 -3.26 -19.71
CA HIS A 154 0.70 -1.99 -19.88
C HIS A 154 1.82 -2.08 -20.94
N ASP A 155 2.23 -0.94 -21.49
CA ASP A 155 3.35 -0.85 -22.44
C ASP A 155 4.64 -0.30 -21.82
N ILE A 156 4.70 -0.12 -20.49
CA ILE A 156 5.90 0.35 -19.76
C ILE A 156 7.14 -0.46 -20.20
N PRO A 157 8.22 0.19 -20.64
CA PRO A 157 9.46 -0.48 -21.02
C PRO A 157 10.15 -1.18 -19.84
N ILE A 158 10.96 -2.20 -20.16
CA ILE A 158 11.86 -2.84 -19.19
C ILE A 158 12.78 -1.76 -18.62
N GLY A 159 12.95 -1.77 -17.29
CA GLY A 159 13.84 -0.83 -16.65
C GLY A 159 13.66 -0.73 -15.14
N ARG A 160 14.55 0.05 -14.53
CA ARG A 160 14.49 0.39 -13.11
C ARG A 160 13.97 1.81 -12.94
N TYR A 161 12.91 1.96 -12.15
CA TYR A 161 12.21 3.21 -11.91
C TYR A 161 12.26 3.54 -10.42
N LEU A 162 12.65 4.77 -10.09
CA LEU A 162 12.77 5.25 -8.73
C LEU A 162 11.71 6.35 -8.52
N ILE A 163 10.77 6.09 -7.61
CA ILE A 163 9.57 6.89 -7.43
C ILE A 163 9.73 7.76 -6.19
N SER A 164 9.31 9.03 -6.31
CA SER A 164 9.21 9.96 -5.18
C SER A 164 7.74 10.32 -4.94
N LEU A 165 7.36 10.49 -3.69
CA LEU A 165 6.03 10.92 -3.29
C LEU A 165 6.03 12.31 -2.66
N ASN A 166 4.91 13.01 -2.79
CA ASN A 166 4.57 14.18 -1.98
C ASN A 166 3.37 13.84 -1.09
N PHE A 167 3.49 14.18 0.18
CA PHE A 167 2.43 14.14 1.18
C PHE A 167 2.01 15.56 1.51
N LYS A 168 0.71 15.80 1.55
CA LYS A 168 0.15 17.14 1.81
C LYS A 168 -1.03 17.06 2.74
N ASN A 169 -1.09 17.96 3.71
CA ASN A 169 -2.28 18.25 4.51
C ASN A 169 -2.41 19.77 4.68
N GLU A 170 -3.33 20.20 5.54
CA GLU A 170 -3.55 21.63 5.77
C GLU A 170 -2.28 22.29 6.35
N GLY A 171 -1.72 23.25 5.62
CA GLY A 171 -0.53 24.00 6.05
C GLY A 171 0.82 23.33 5.75
N TYR A 172 0.89 22.05 5.37
CA TYR A 172 2.16 21.35 5.11
C TYR A 172 2.18 20.59 3.80
N SER A 173 3.39 20.51 3.23
CA SER A 173 3.71 19.61 2.11
C SER A 173 5.13 19.10 2.30
N LYS A 174 5.30 17.78 2.22
CA LYS A 174 6.56 17.07 2.48
C LYS A 174 6.83 16.09 1.37
N ASP A 175 8.05 16.11 0.87
CA ASP A 175 8.52 15.18 -0.15
C ASP A 175 9.26 14.02 0.50
N VAL A 176 8.95 12.80 0.05
CA VAL A 176 9.74 11.61 0.33
C VAL A 176 10.35 11.19 -1.00
N ASN A 177 11.62 11.56 -1.19
CA ASN A 177 12.30 11.36 -2.45
C ASN A 177 12.81 9.94 -2.58
N ASP A 178 12.76 9.40 -3.80
CA ASP A 178 13.40 8.14 -4.17
C ASP A 178 13.01 6.98 -3.22
N CYS A 179 11.76 6.98 -2.75
CA CYS A 179 11.29 6.15 -1.65
C CYS A 179 10.90 4.73 -2.07
N PHE A 180 10.70 4.48 -3.36
CA PHE A 180 10.28 3.17 -3.85
C PHE A 180 10.88 2.85 -5.22
N THR A 181 11.24 1.59 -5.43
CA THR A 181 11.79 1.10 -6.69
C THR A 181 10.79 0.16 -7.40
N ILE A 182 10.49 0.45 -8.65
CA ILE A 182 9.74 -0.47 -9.52
C ILE A 182 10.71 -1.03 -10.56
N ILE A 183 10.81 -2.35 -10.64
CA ILE A 183 11.63 -3.05 -11.64
C ILE A 183 10.70 -3.72 -12.64
N VAL A 184 10.67 -3.22 -13.86
CA VAL A 184 9.98 -3.88 -14.99
C VAL A 184 10.97 -4.80 -15.68
N LYS A 185 10.66 -6.10 -15.77
CA LYS A 185 11.54 -7.10 -16.40
C LYS A 185 10.79 -8.17 -17.18
#